data_AF-A0A017SVR1-F1
#
_entry.id   AF-A0A017SVR1-F1
#
_cell.length_a   1.000
_cell.length_b   1.000
_cell.length_c   1.000
_cell.angle_alpha   90.00
_cell.angle_beta   90.00
_cell.angle_gamma   90.00
#
_symmetry.space_group_name_H-M   'P 1'
#
loop_
_entity.id
_entity.type
_entity.pdbx_description
1 polymer ?
#
loop_
_entity_poly.entity_id
_entity_poly.type
_entity_poly.pdbx_seq_one_letter_code
_entity_poly.pdbx_strand_id
1 'polypeptide(L)'
;MKAIDTREARQRLEALIEEMGRRPRPIRIVRKGACWHQRWAAAGLRVVTFGGQRTYLTHYVTTLGRTIYVPDDFEGWSPTRAWQILRHELVHVAQFERYGWVLMVLLYGVLPLPLGLSWFRARFEMEAYAETLRAVAESEGMEAARSPQLREEIVRRFTGPDYAWMWPFPGVVRGWIAEALAQIERGGADRAR
;
A
#
# COMPACT_ATOMS: atom_id res chain seq x y z
N MET A 1 -4.88 21.09 -6.85
CA MET A 1 -4.43 21.18 -5.44
C MET A 1 -2.95 21.49 -5.42
N LYS A 2 -2.52 22.41 -4.55
CA LYS A 2 -1.12 22.79 -4.35
C LYS A 2 -0.45 21.77 -3.43
N ALA A 3 0.83 21.49 -3.65
CA ALA A 3 1.60 20.64 -2.74
C ALA A 3 1.59 21.22 -1.32
N ILE A 4 1.38 20.37 -0.33
CA ILE A 4 1.38 20.72 1.09
C ILE A 4 2.82 20.90 1.57
N ASP A 5 3.04 21.78 2.53
CA ASP A 5 4.35 21.95 3.13
C ASP A 5 4.67 20.82 4.15
N THR A 6 5.94 20.74 4.56
CA THR A 6 6.42 19.70 5.49
C THR A 6 5.73 19.75 6.86
N ARG A 7 5.33 20.94 7.33
CA ARG A 7 4.67 21.12 8.63
C ARG A 7 3.24 20.60 8.56
N GLU A 8 2.51 20.95 7.51
CA GLU A 8 1.17 20.44 7.26
C GLU A 8 1.19 18.92 7.07
N ALA A 9 2.15 18.39 6.30
CA ALA A 9 2.31 16.95 6.12
C ALA A 9 2.56 16.22 7.46
N ARG A 10 3.36 16.80 8.35
CA ARG A 10 3.59 16.26 9.70
C ARG A 10 2.31 16.28 10.55
N GLN A 11 1.55 17.36 10.53
CA GLN A 11 0.28 17.44 11.25
C GLN A 11 -0.73 16.40 10.76
N ARG A 12 -0.83 16.20 9.44
CA ARG A 12 -1.69 15.16 8.84
C ARG A 12 -1.24 13.76 9.23
N LEU A 13 0.06 13.51 9.29
CA LEU A 13 0.62 12.23 9.75
C LEU A 13 0.30 11.97 11.22
N GLU A 14 0.54 12.94 12.09
CA GLU A 14 0.25 12.82 13.53
C GLU A 14 -1.24 12.61 13.78
N ALA A 15 -2.11 13.37 13.12
CA ALA A 15 -3.55 13.20 13.20
C ALA A 15 -4.01 11.80 12.75
N LEU A 16 -3.42 11.27 11.67
CA LEU A 16 -3.73 9.91 11.18
C LEU A 16 -3.32 8.84 12.19
N ILE A 17 -2.12 8.94 12.76
CA ILE A 17 -1.62 8.00 13.78
C ILE A 17 -2.48 8.07 15.04
N GLU A 18 -2.90 9.27 15.43
CA GLU A 18 -3.79 9.46 16.58
C GLU A 18 -5.18 8.86 16.33
N GLU A 19 -5.77 9.07 15.14
CA GLU A 19 -7.04 8.46 14.74
C GLU A 19 -6.95 6.93 14.81
N MET A 20 -5.88 6.35 14.28
CA MET A 20 -5.60 4.91 14.33
C MET A 20 -5.58 4.36 15.75
N GLY A 21 -5.01 5.11 16.70
CA GLY A 21 -4.95 4.76 18.12
C GLY A 21 -6.28 4.89 18.86
N ARG A 22 -7.14 5.84 18.44
CA ARG A 22 -8.45 6.12 19.06
C ARG A 22 -9.58 5.17 18.63
N ARG A 23 -9.38 4.37 17.58
CA ARG A 23 -10.40 3.40 17.12
C ARG A 23 -10.77 2.43 18.25
N PRO A 24 -12.03 1.97 18.35
CA PRO A 24 -12.45 0.96 19.35
C PRO A 24 -11.60 -0.31 19.29
N ARG A 25 -11.05 -0.60 18.11
CA ARG A 25 -10.06 -1.63 17.84
C ARG A 25 -8.79 -0.95 17.30
N PRO A 26 -7.86 -0.52 18.17
CA PRO A 26 -6.72 0.28 17.76
C PRO A 26 -5.86 -0.43 16.70
N ILE A 27 -5.39 0.36 15.72
CA ILE A 27 -4.45 -0.10 14.71
C ILE A 27 -3.04 0.18 15.23
N ARG A 28 -2.18 -0.84 15.20
CA ARG A 28 -0.84 -0.77 15.79
C ARG A 28 0.20 -0.59 14.69
N ILE A 29 1.10 0.37 14.88
CA ILE A 29 2.31 0.51 14.06
C ILE A 29 3.46 -0.13 14.83
N VAL A 30 4.13 -1.10 14.22
CA VAL A 30 5.19 -1.88 14.88
C VAL A 30 6.42 -1.95 13.98
N ARG A 31 7.61 -1.75 14.56
CA ARG A 31 8.86 -1.90 13.82
C ARG A 31 9.15 -3.37 13.49
N LYS A 32 9.55 -3.66 12.26
CA LYS A 32 9.86 -5.02 11.80
C LYS A 32 10.98 -5.67 12.60
N GLY A 33 12.01 -4.91 13.01
CA GLY A 33 13.13 -5.43 13.82
C GLY A 33 12.71 -5.94 15.20
N ALA A 34 11.58 -5.47 15.74
CA ALA A 34 11.08 -5.83 17.06
C ALA A 34 10.26 -7.14 17.09
N CYS A 35 9.94 -7.74 15.93
CA CYS A 35 9.00 -8.87 15.83
C CYS A 35 9.67 -10.15 15.31
N TRP A 36 9.86 -11.13 16.19
CA TRP A 36 10.49 -12.41 15.87
C TRP A 36 9.69 -13.24 14.83
N HIS A 37 8.36 -13.15 14.81
CA HIS A 37 7.50 -13.87 13.87
C HIS A 37 7.60 -13.36 12.42
N GLN A 38 7.97 -12.09 12.21
CA GLN A 38 8.25 -11.55 10.87
C GLN A 38 9.53 -12.14 10.26
N ARG A 39 10.50 -12.54 11.10
CA ARG A 39 11.71 -13.25 10.67
C ARG A 39 11.38 -14.67 10.18
N TRP A 40 10.41 -15.33 10.82
CA TRP A 40 9.89 -16.64 10.39
C TRP A 40 9.05 -16.54 9.11
N ALA A 41 8.20 -15.52 8.97
CA ALA A 41 7.46 -15.28 7.73
C ALA A 41 8.41 -15.03 6.55
N ALA A 42 9.47 -14.24 6.75
CA ALA A 42 10.51 -14.02 5.74
C ALA A 42 11.31 -15.29 5.40
N ALA A 43 11.57 -16.16 6.38
CA ALA A 43 12.20 -17.45 6.16
C ALA A 43 11.27 -18.40 5.37
N GLY A 44 9.98 -18.44 5.73
CA GLY A 44 8.95 -19.20 5.01
C GLY A 44 8.77 -18.73 3.57
N LEU A 45 8.68 -17.42 3.33
CA LEU A 45 8.62 -16.88 1.97
C LEU A 45 9.91 -17.17 1.19
N ARG A 46 11.10 -17.08 1.79
CA ARG A 46 12.34 -17.48 1.09
C ARG A 46 12.34 -18.93 0.64
N VAL A 47 11.80 -19.84 1.45
CA VAL A 47 11.68 -21.26 1.10
C VAL A 47 10.65 -21.45 -0.02
N VAL A 48 9.47 -20.85 0.10
CA VAL A 48 8.40 -20.97 -0.90
C VAL A 48 8.76 -20.30 -2.22
N THR A 49 9.49 -19.18 -2.20
CA THR A 49 9.89 -18.45 -3.41
C THR A 49 11.27 -18.83 -3.94
N PHE A 50 11.90 -19.92 -3.46
CA PHE A 50 13.27 -20.32 -3.82
C PHE A 50 14.29 -19.15 -3.76
N GLY A 51 14.18 -18.30 -2.74
CA GLY A 51 15.07 -17.15 -2.56
C GLY A 51 14.76 -15.91 -3.42
N GLY A 52 13.66 -15.88 -4.18
CA GLY A 52 13.23 -14.72 -4.96
C GLY A 52 12.83 -13.49 -4.12
N GLN A 53 12.30 -13.67 -2.91
CA GLN A 53 11.96 -12.58 -2.00
C GLN A 53 13.09 -12.18 -1.04
N ARG A 54 14.19 -11.66 -1.57
CA ARG A 54 15.28 -11.13 -0.73
C ARG A 54 14.95 -9.77 -0.08
N THR A 55 13.90 -9.09 -0.56
CA THR A 55 13.61 -7.67 -0.26
C THR A 55 12.44 -7.45 0.73
N TYR A 56 11.74 -8.52 1.14
CA TYR A 56 10.54 -8.48 2.00
C TYR A 56 10.76 -7.80 3.37
N LEU A 57 11.97 -7.98 3.94
CA LEU A 57 12.31 -7.44 5.26
C LEU A 57 12.82 -6.00 5.23
N THR A 58 13.33 -5.51 4.09
CA THR A 58 14.14 -4.28 4.06
C THR A 58 13.43 -3.06 3.46
N HIS A 59 12.46 -3.22 2.55
CA HIS A 59 11.87 -2.06 1.84
C HIS A 59 10.35 -1.94 1.92
N TYR A 60 9.64 -2.99 2.32
CA TYR A 60 8.17 -2.99 2.28
C TYR A 60 7.58 -2.68 3.65
N VAL A 61 6.54 -1.85 3.69
CA VAL A 61 5.59 -1.87 4.80
C VAL A 61 4.67 -3.07 4.58
N THR A 62 4.16 -3.68 5.66
CA THR A 62 3.30 -4.86 5.53
C THR A 62 2.22 -4.80 6.57
N THR A 63 0.97 -4.95 6.14
CA THR A 63 -0.18 -5.02 7.04
C THR A 63 -0.62 -6.46 7.26
N LEU A 64 -0.84 -6.82 8.52
CA LEU A 64 -1.44 -8.09 8.90
C LEU A 64 -2.52 -7.85 9.97
N GLY A 65 -3.77 -8.06 9.59
CA GLY A 65 -4.90 -7.74 10.46
C GLY A 65 -4.96 -6.23 10.73
N ARG A 66 -4.78 -5.85 12.00
CA ARG A 66 -4.77 -4.44 12.47
C ARG A 66 -3.37 -3.96 12.84
N THR A 67 -2.34 -4.64 12.36
CA THR A 67 -0.95 -4.28 12.64
C THR A 67 -0.22 -3.94 11.35
N ILE A 68 0.31 -2.72 11.30
CA ILE A 68 1.15 -2.22 10.21
C ILE A 68 2.60 -2.36 10.65
N TYR A 69 3.36 -3.16 9.91
CA TYR A 69 4.77 -3.42 10.18
C TYR A 69 5.64 -2.50 9.32
N VAL A 70 6.27 -1.51 9.96
CA VAL A 70 7.12 -0.51 9.30
C VAL A 70 8.60 -0.86 9.42
N PRO A 71 9.44 -0.44 8.46
CA PRO A 71 10.90 -0.48 8.58
C PRO A 71 11.42 0.26 9.81
N ASP A 72 12.62 -0.10 10.26
CA ASP A 72 13.22 0.47 11.48
C ASP A 72 13.59 1.96 11.31
N ASP A 73 13.78 2.42 10.06
CA ASP A 73 14.08 3.80 9.66
C ASP A 73 12.82 4.66 9.37
N PHE A 74 11.61 4.14 9.66
CA PHE A 74 10.34 4.83 9.40
C PHE A 74 10.28 6.27 9.95
N GLU A 75 10.88 6.52 11.12
CA GLU A 75 10.95 7.86 11.74
C GLU A 75 11.80 8.86 10.94
N GLY A 76 12.71 8.38 10.10
CA GLY A 76 13.54 9.20 9.23
C GLY A 76 12.89 9.54 7.89
N TRP A 77 11.70 8.98 7.60
CA TRP A 77 11.00 9.24 6.34
C TRP A 77 10.41 10.65 6.31
N SER A 78 10.25 11.21 5.10
CA SER A 78 9.53 12.47 4.97
C SER A 78 8.07 12.30 5.45
N PRO A 79 7.50 13.29 6.15
CA PRO A 79 6.14 13.18 6.67
C PRO A 79 5.10 12.88 5.59
N THR A 80 5.26 13.50 4.40
CA THR A 80 4.41 13.25 3.24
C THR A 80 4.44 11.78 2.81
N ARG A 81 5.64 11.20 2.67
CA ARG A 81 5.81 9.79 2.28
C ARG A 81 5.22 8.85 3.33
N ALA A 82 5.52 9.09 4.61
CA ALA A 82 5.00 8.28 5.70
C ALA A 82 3.46 8.33 5.74
N TRP A 83 2.86 9.51 5.56
CA TRP A 83 1.42 9.69 5.53
C TRP A 83 0.75 8.96 4.35
N GLN A 84 1.30 9.10 3.13
CA GLN A 84 0.80 8.40 1.94
C GLN A 84 0.87 6.88 2.10
N ILE A 85 1.96 6.36 2.66
CA ILE A 85 2.14 4.92 2.88
C ILE A 85 1.18 4.42 3.94
N LEU A 86 1.02 5.12 5.07
CA LEU A 86 0.06 4.69 6.09
C LEU A 86 -1.37 4.66 5.54
N ARG A 87 -1.77 5.61 4.68
CA ARG A 87 -3.08 5.56 4.02
C ARG A 87 -3.26 4.32 3.13
N HIS A 88 -2.23 3.95 2.37
CA HIS A 88 -2.22 2.71 1.60
C HIS A 88 -2.45 1.48 2.51
N GLU A 89 -1.69 1.40 3.60
CA GLU A 89 -1.79 0.28 4.54
C GLU A 89 -3.14 0.21 5.27
N LEU A 90 -3.79 1.35 5.53
CA LEU A 90 -5.12 1.40 6.11
C LEU A 90 -6.19 0.76 5.22
N VAL A 91 -6.01 0.76 3.89
CA VAL A 91 -6.87 0.00 2.97
C VAL A 91 -6.74 -1.50 3.25
N HIS A 92 -5.52 -1.99 3.45
CA HIS A 92 -5.31 -3.39 3.83
C HIS A 92 -5.91 -3.73 5.19
N VAL A 93 -5.83 -2.82 6.17
CA VAL A 93 -6.52 -3.02 7.46
C VAL A 93 -8.03 -3.15 7.25
N ALA A 94 -8.63 -2.26 6.46
CA ALA A 94 -10.06 -2.33 6.14
C ALA A 94 -10.44 -3.63 5.39
N GLN A 95 -9.57 -4.11 4.49
CA GLN A 95 -9.74 -5.41 3.84
C GLN A 95 -9.70 -6.56 4.86
N PHE A 96 -8.77 -6.55 5.81
CA PHE A 96 -8.72 -7.54 6.90
C PHE A 96 -9.95 -7.48 7.81
N GLU A 97 -10.47 -6.29 8.09
CA GLU A 97 -11.69 -6.12 8.90
C GLU A 97 -12.93 -6.62 8.15
N ARG A 98 -12.97 -6.42 6.83
CA ARG A 98 -14.09 -6.84 5.98
C ARG A 98 -14.13 -8.35 5.73
N TYR A 99 -12.99 -8.94 5.38
CA TYR A 99 -12.92 -10.35 5.00
C TYR A 99 -12.56 -11.26 6.19
N GLY A 100 -11.99 -10.70 7.25
CA GLY A 100 -11.43 -11.48 8.35
C GLY A 100 -10.11 -12.14 7.97
N TRP A 101 -9.37 -12.58 8.99
CA TRP A 101 -7.99 -13.05 8.82
C TRP A 101 -7.88 -14.29 7.93
N VAL A 102 -8.76 -15.28 8.12
CA VAL A 102 -8.75 -16.55 7.39
C VAL A 102 -9.02 -16.32 5.90
N LEU A 103 -10.10 -15.62 5.57
CA LEU A 103 -10.47 -15.38 4.17
C LEU A 103 -9.45 -14.47 3.48
N MET A 104 -8.93 -13.45 4.17
CA MET A 104 -7.90 -12.58 3.60
C MET A 104 -6.63 -13.37 3.26
N VAL A 105 -6.15 -14.23 4.16
CA VAL A 105 -4.97 -15.09 3.89
C VAL A 105 -5.24 -16.07 2.76
N LEU A 106 -6.45 -16.64 2.67
CA LEU A 106 -6.82 -17.52 1.57
C LEU A 106 -6.87 -16.78 0.22
N LEU A 107 -7.58 -15.66 0.13
CA LEU A 107 -7.73 -14.87 -1.10
C LEU A 107 -6.42 -14.21 -1.54
N TYR A 108 -5.66 -13.66 -0.59
CA TYR A 108 -4.41 -12.94 -0.86
C TYR A 108 -3.22 -13.88 -1.03
N GLY A 109 -3.17 -14.98 -0.26
CA GLY A 109 -1.99 -15.85 -0.14
C GLY A 109 -2.08 -17.21 -0.83
N VAL A 110 -3.23 -17.89 -0.79
CA VAL A 110 -3.36 -19.30 -1.24
C VAL A 110 -3.99 -19.44 -2.64
N LEU A 111 -5.01 -18.63 -2.94
CA LEU A 111 -5.66 -18.55 -4.25
C LEU A 111 -4.86 -17.84 -5.40
N PRO A 112 -3.64 -17.30 -5.21
CA PRO A 112 -2.76 -16.86 -6.30
C PRO A 112 -2.21 -17.93 -7.25
N LEU A 113 -2.55 -19.22 -7.08
CA LEU A 113 -1.99 -20.28 -7.93
C LEU A 113 -2.80 -20.45 -9.24
N PRO A 114 -2.15 -20.43 -10.43
CA PRO A 114 -0.71 -20.33 -10.66
C PRO A 114 -0.19 -18.88 -10.73
N LEU A 115 1.05 -18.72 -10.24
CA LEU A 115 1.88 -17.50 -10.26
C LEU A 115 1.71 -16.76 -11.59
N GLY A 116 1.07 -15.58 -11.56
CA GLY A 116 0.72 -14.82 -12.77
C GLY A 116 -0.75 -14.39 -12.85
N LEU A 117 -1.67 -15.09 -12.18
CA LEU A 117 -3.11 -14.78 -12.22
C LEU A 117 -3.72 -14.59 -10.84
N SER A 118 -2.98 -13.92 -9.95
CA SER A 118 -3.41 -13.64 -8.59
C SER A 118 -4.43 -12.51 -8.54
N TRP A 119 -5.58 -12.71 -9.20
CA TRP A 119 -6.61 -11.70 -9.42
C TRP A 119 -7.06 -11.02 -8.12
N PHE A 120 -7.34 -11.80 -7.06
CA PHE A 120 -7.73 -11.24 -5.77
C PHE A 120 -6.66 -10.33 -5.19
N ARG A 121 -5.41 -10.79 -5.18
CA ARG A 121 -4.26 -10.01 -4.74
C ARG A 121 -4.12 -8.72 -5.54
N ALA A 122 -4.17 -8.81 -6.87
CA ALA A 122 -4.10 -7.64 -7.76
C ALA A 122 -5.24 -6.66 -7.49
N ARG A 123 -6.47 -7.12 -7.26
CA ARG A 123 -7.62 -6.26 -6.94
C ARG A 123 -7.47 -5.56 -5.59
N PHE A 124 -6.97 -6.26 -4.58
CA PHE A 124 -6.70 -5.66 -3.26
C PHE A 124 -5.60 -4.61 -3.31
N GLU A 125 -4.52 -4.89 -4.04
CA GLU A 125 -3.44 -3.92 -4.27
C GLU A 125 -3.94 -2.73 -5.08
N MET A 126 -4.75 -2.94 -6.14
CA MET A 126 -5.34 -1.84 -6.91
C MET A 126 -6.16 -0.91 -6.00
N GLU A 127 -6.97 -1.45 -5.09
CA GLU A 127 -7.71 -0.63 -4.12
C GLU A 127 -6.76 0.21 -3.25
N ALA A 128 -5.67 -0.38 -2.76
CA ALA A 128 -4.69 0.32 -1.95
C ALA A 128 -3.91 1.38 -2.76
N TYR A 129 -3.54 1.10 -4.01
CA TYR A 129 -2.89 2.08 -4.89
C TYR A 129 -3.86 3.18 -5.37
N ALA A 130 -5.16 2.94 -5.45
CA ALA A 130 -6.12 4.03 -5.68
C ALA A 130 -6.06 5.06 -4.55
N GLU A 131 -5.90 4.59 -3.31
CA GLU A 131 -5.71 5.45 -2.15
C GLU A 131 -4.33 6.12 -2.17
N THR A 132 -3.27 5.45 -2.64
CA THR A 132 -1.97 6.09 -2.89
C THR A 132 -2.08 7.22 -3.89
N LEU A 133 -2.71 7.01 -5.05
CA LEU A 133 -2.91 8.04 -6.08
C LEU A 133 -3.69 9.23 -5.53
N ARG A 134 -4.73 8.97 -4.72
CA ARG A 134 -5.49 10.01 -4.03
C ARG A 134 -4.63 10.76 -3.02
N ALA A 135 -3.85 10.07 -2.19
CA ALA A 135 -2.97 10.69 -1.21
C ALA A 135 -1.90 11.56 -1.88
N VAL A 136 -1.28 11.11 -2.97
CA VAL A 136 -0.34 11.92 -3.76
C VAL A 136 -1.03 13.14 -4.36
N ALA A 137 -2.23 12.97 -4.95
CA ALA A 137 -2.99 14.09 -5.48
C ALA A 137 -3.32 15.13 -4.40
N GLU A 138 -3.59 14.67 -3.17
CA GLU A 138 -3.90 15.51 -2.02
C GLU A 138 -2.70 16.22 -1.41
N SER A 139 -1.52 15.59 -1.37
CA SER A 139 -0.34 16.17 -0.74
C SER A 139 0.61 16.85 -1.71
N GLU A 140 0.66 16.42 -2.97
CA GLU A 140 1.64 16.88 -3.96
C GLU A 140 0.98 17.43 -5.23
N GLY A 141 -0.34 17.25 -5.38
CA GLY A 141 -1.11 17.74 -6.51
C GLY A 141 -1.31 16.70 -7.61
N MET A 142 -2.25 17.00 -8.51
CA MET A 142 -2.64 16.08 -9.59
C MET A 142 -1.51 15.82 -10.59
N GLU A 143 -0.59 16.78 -10.79
CA GLU A 143 0.58 16.58 -11.66
C GLU A 143 1.51 15.49 -11.11
N ALA A 144 1.78 15.49 -9.81
CA ALA A 144 2.57 14.45 -9.15
C ALA A 144 1.88 13.08 -9.23
N ALA A 145 0.56 13.03 -9.02
CA ALA A 145 -0.22 11.80 -9.15
C ALA A 145 -0.25 11.25 -10.59
N ARG A 146 -0.13 12.14 -11.60
CA ARG A 146 -0.05 11.80 -13.03
C ARG A 146 1.37 11.51 -13.51
N SER A 147 2.38 11.64 -12.63
CA SER A 147 3.77 11.53 -13.04
C SER A 147 4.04 10.17 -13.71
N PRO A 148 4.76 10.14 -14.84
CA PRO A 148 5.15 8.89 -15.48
C PRO A 148 5.93 7.98 -14.53
N GLN A 149 6.74 8.57 -13.64
CA GLN A 149 7.56 7.84 -12.66
C GLN A 149 6.70 7.03 -11.70
N LEU A 150 5.67 7.64 -11.08
CA LEU A 150 4.76 6.94 -10.18
C LEU A 150 3.99 5.84 -10.92
N ARG A 151 3.52 6.14 -12.14
CA ARG A 151 2.82 5.16 -12.97
C ARG A 151 3.71 3.95 -13.28
N GLU A 152 4.94 4.16 -13.74
CA GLU A 152 5.87 3.07 -14.03
C GLU A 152 6.25 2.28 -12.77
N GLU A 153 6.39 2.96 -11.63
CA GLU A 153 6.64 2.28 -10.36
C GLU A 153 5.48 1.34 -9.99
N ILE A 154 4.24 1.81 -10.05
CA ILE A 154 3.06 0.99 -9.77
C ILE A 154 3.00 -0.17 -10.78
N VAL A 155 3.13 0.09 -12.07
CA VAL A 155 3.11 -0.97 -13.10
C VAL A 155 4.19 -2.02 -12.82
N ARG A 156 5.43 -1.61 -12.52
CA ARG A 156 6.53 -2.51 -12.17
C ARG A 156 6.22 -3.34 -10.93
N ARG A 157 5.57 -2.79 -9.91
CA ARG A 157 5.17 -3.56 -8.72
C ARG A 157 4.16 -4.66 -9.07
N PHE A 158 3.23 -4.41 -10.00
CA PHE A 158 2.25 -5.43 -10.44
C PHE A 158 2.84 -6.49 -11.38
N THR A 159 3.66 -6.08 -12.34
CA THR A 159 4.17 -6.95 -13.39
C THR A 159 5.55 -7.54 -13.08
N GLY A 160 6.19 -7.08 -12.00
CA GLY A 160 7.57 -7.42 -11.67
C GLY A 160 7.71 -8.64 -10.76
N PRO A 161 8.94 -9.15 -10.64
CA PRO A 161 9.26 -10.31 -9.81
C PRO A 161 9.08 -10.04 -8.31
N ASP A 162 9.15 -8.78 -7.86
CA ASP A 162 8.99 -8.40 -6.45
C ASP A 162 7.65 -8.86 -5.85
N TYR A 163 6.60 -8.91 -6.68
CA TYR A 163 5.27 -9.41 -6.31
C TYR A 163 4.94 -10.71 -7.07
N ALA A 164 5.96 -11.46 -7.50
CA ALA A 164 5.82 -12.72 -8.23
C ALA A 164 4.93 -12.63 -9.48
N TRP A 165 5.10 -11.56 -10.28
CA TRP A 165 4.28 -11.29 -11.47
C TRP A 165 2.79 -11.30 -11.16
N MET A 166 2.41 -10.66 -10.04
CA MET A 166 1.04 -10.63 -9.51
C MET A 166 -0.04 -10.45 -10.58
N TRP A 167 0.21 -9.54 -11.54
CA TRP A 167 -0.65 -9.32 -12.70
C TRP A 167 0.19 -8.89 -13.93
N PRO A 168 0.56 -9.80 -14.84
CA PRO A 168 1.52 -9.55 -15.92
C PRO A 168 0.93 -8.80 -17.13
N PHE A 169 -0.20 -8.10 -16.96
CA PHE A 169 -0.89 -7.35 -18.02
C PHE A 169 -0.71 -5.84 -17.81
N PRO A 170 0.43 -5.25 -18.21
CA PRO A 170 0.72 -3.83 -17.96
C PRO A 170 -0.32 -2.89 -18.57
N GLY A 171 -0.91 -3.24 -19.72
CA GLY A 171 -1.97 -2.45 -20.35
C GLY A 171 -3.21 -2.31 -19.47
N VAL A 172 -3.60 -3.39 -18.77
CA VAL A 172 -4.74 -3.38 -17.84
C VAL A 172 -4.43 -2.50 -16.64
N VAL A 173 -3.22 -2.62 -16.06
CA VAL A 173 -2.81 -1.79 -14.92
C VAL A 173 -2.76 -0.32 -15.31
N ARG A 174 -2.22 0.03 -16.48
CA ARG A 174 -2.18 1.41 -16.99
C ARG A 174 -3.58 1.97 -17.21
N GLY A 175 -4.48 1.20 -17.82
CA GLY A 175 -5.88 1.61 -18.02
C GLY A 175 -6.60 1.84 -16.69
N TRP A 176 -6.39 0.94 -15.73
CA TRP A 176 -6.93 1.10 -14.38
C TRP A 176 -6.38 2.35 -13.66
N ILE A 177 -5.07 2.63 -13.75
CA ILE A 177 -4.47 3.85 -13.18
C ILE A 177 -5.11 5.10 -13.79
N ALA A 178 -5.29 5.12 -15.13
CA ALA A 178 -5.89 6.24 -15.83
C ALA A 178 -7.33 6.50 -15.34
N GLU A 179 -8.13 5.44 -15.19
CA GLU A 179 -9.49 5.55 -14.68
C GLU A 179 -9.52 6.01 -13.22
N ALA A 180 -8.63 5.49 -12.35
CA ALA A 180 -8.53 5.93 -10.96
C ALA A 180 -8.19 7.43 -10.86
N LEU A 181 -7.25 7.92 -11.67
CA LEU A 181 -6.90 9.34 -11.75
C LEU A 181 -8.07 10.20 -12.26
N ALA A 182 -8.81 9.72 -13.25
CA ALA A 182 -10.00 10.41 -13.76
C ALA A 182 -11.10 10.51 -12.69
N GLN A 183 -11.31 9.46 -11.89
CA GLN A 183 -12.25 9.48 -10.77
C GLN A 183 -11.84 10.46 -9.68
N ILE A 184 -10.55 10.52 -9.34
CA ILE A 184 -10.02 11.48 -8.35
C ILE A 184 -10.24 12.91 -8.83
N GLU A 185 -9.97 13.21 -10.10
CA GLU A 185 -10.17 14.55 -10.65
C GLU A 185 -11.65 14.97 -10.68
N ARG A 186 -12.55 14.06 -11.10
CA ARG A 186 -14.00 14.30 -11.05
C ARG A 186 -14.48 14.56 -9.63
N GLY A 187 -14.10 13.70 -8.68
CA GLY A 187 -14.48 13.87 -7.27
C GLY A 187 -13.85 15.10 -6.59
N GLY A 188 -12.71 15.58 -7.08
CA GLY A 188 -12.12 16.85 -6.64
C GLY A 188 -12.85 18.07 -7.18
N ALA A 189 -13.32 18.01 -8.44
CA ALA A 189 -14.12 19.06 -9.05
C ALA A 189 -15.49 19.24 -8.36
N ASP A 190 -16.10 18.14 -7.91
CA ASP A 190 -17.39 18.18 -7.20
C ASP A 190 -17.26 18.76 -5.78
N ARG A 191 -16.11 18.62 -5.11
CA ARG A 191 -15.85 19.22 -3.78
C ARG A 191 -15.45 20.69 -3.83
N ALA A 192 -15.14 21.21 -5.01
CA ALA A 192 -14.75 22.60 -5.23
C ALA A 192 -15.92 23.50 -5.69
N ARG A 193 -17.09 22.90 -5.94
CA ARG A 193 -18.37 23.59 -6.22
C ARG A 193 -19.19 23.70 -4.95
#